data_AF-A0A075MSK9-F1
#
_entry.id   AF-A0A075MSK9-F1
#
_cell.length_a   1.000
_cell.length_b   1.000
_cell.length_c   1.000
_cell.angle_alpha   90.00
_cell.angle_beta   90.00
_cell.angle_gamma   90.00
#
_symmetry.space_group_name_H-M   'P 1'
#
loop_
_entity.id
_entity.type
_entity.pdbx_description
1 polymer ?
#
loop_
_entity_poly.entity_id
_entity_poly.type
_entity_poly.pdbx_seq_one_letter_code
_entity_poly.pdbx_strand_id
1 'polypeptide(L)'
;MITQLIMLVILVSTQPLNVAGAASGAPACDQSLWNHVYRPERLKVVNPCVSVTGVIKGIASELDGDLHILVKLDPRYSNLTKNNIANTIFQQGNLVVEAICRHETFLSGPKAACANFHQDLAIPPVSTHVEVVGSYVLDQGHFNWAEIHPVTSVTATN
;
A
#
# COMPACT_ATOMS: atom_id res chain seq x y z
N MET A 1 -64.18 -41.81 -21.66
CA MET A 1 -63.37 -41.76 -20.44
C MET A 1 -61.92 -41.55 -20.87
N ILE A 2 -61.43 -40.31 -20.82
CA ILE A 2 -60.05 -39.98 -21.21
C ILE A 2 -59.39 -39.39 -19.96
N THR A 3 -58.50 -40.17 -19.35
CA THR A 3 -57.64 -39.77 -18.24
C THR A 3 -56.58 -38.81 -18.75
N GLN A 4 -56.62 -37.54 -18.33
CA GLN A 4 -55.55 -36.57 -18.58
C GLN A 4 -54.41 -36.79 -17.59
N LEU A 5 -53.23 -37.03 -18.16
CA LEU A 5 -51.95 -37.10 -17.48
C LEU A 5 -51.52 -35.66 -17.12
N ILE A 6 -51.43 -35.33 -15.83
CA ILE A 6 -50.91 -34.04 -15.37
C ILE A 6 -49.38 -34.14 -15.33
N MET A 7 -48.71 -33.48 -16.29
CA MET A 7 -47.26 -33.23 -16.20
C MET A 7 -47.01 -32.15 -15.14
N LEU A 8 -46.37 -32.56 -14.04
CA LEU A 8 -45.87 -31.65 -13.01
C LEU A 8 -44.64 -30.91 -13.55
N VAL A 9 -44.84 -29.68 -14.04
CA VAL A 9 -43.74 -28.78 -14.40
C VAL A 9 -43.17 -28.21 -13.11
N ILE A 10 -42.02 -28.72 -12.66
CA ILE A 10 -41.26 -28.14 -11.55
C ILE A 10 -40.61 -26.86 -12.06
N LEU A 11 -41.20 -25.72 -11.74
CA LEU A 11 -40.61 -24.40 -11.93
C LEU A 11 -39.42 -24.26 -10.97
N VAL A 12 -38.20 -24.56 -11.45
CA VAL A 12 -36.97 -24.21 -10.74
C VAL A 12 -36.79 -22.69 -10.87
N SER A 13 -37.11 -21.96 -9.81
CA SER A 13 -36.84 -20.52 -9.71
C SER A 13 -35.33 -20.31 -9.62
N THR A 14 -34.71 -19.93 -10.74
CA THR A 14 -33.31 -19.50 -10.75
C THR A 14 -33.23 -18.12 -10.13
N GLN A 15 -32.89 -18.04 -8.85
CA GLN A 15 -32.50 -16.78 -8.23
C GLN A 15 -31.15 -16.35 -8.82
N PRO A 16 -30.97 -15.08 -9.24
CA PRO A 16 -29.67 -14.60 -9.65
C PRO A 16 -28.72 -14.62 -8.44
N LEU A 17 -27.53 -15.20 -8.64
CA LEU A 17 -26.42 -15.07 -7.71
C LEU A 17 -26.04 -13.59 -7.61
N ASN A 18 -26.35 -12.96 -6.48
CA ASN A 18 -25.75 -11.68 -6.09
C ASN A 18 -24.28 -11.95 -5.70
N VAL A 19 -23.41 -12.04 -6.71
CA VAL A 19 -21.99 -11.86 -6.49
C VAL A 19 -21.81 -10.38 -6.17
N ALA A 20 -21.62 -10.06 -4.89
CA ALA A 20 -21.16 -8.74 -4.48
C ALA A 20 -19.76 -8.56 -5.10
N GLY A 21 -19.72 -7.97 -6.30
CA GLY A 21 -18.49 -7.50 -6.89
C GLY A 21 -17.91 -6.48 -5.92
N ALA A 22 -16.70 -6.76 -5.42
CA ALA A 22 -15.92 -5.77 -4.71
C ALA A 22 -15.87 -4.52 -5.59
N ALA A 23 -16.51 -3.44 -5.14
CA ALA A 23 -16.46 -2.17 -5.84
C ALA A 23 -14.98 -1.78 -5.90
N SER A 24 -14.38 -1.81 -7.09
CA SER A 24 -13.07 -1.24 -7.35
C SER A 24 -13.20 0.28 -7.30
N GLY A 25 -13.35 0.82 -6.09
CA GLY A 25 -13.22 2.24 -5.81
C GLY A 25 -11.79 2.68 -6.09
N ALA A 26 -11.62 3.97 -6.41
CA ALA A 26 -10.28 4.56 -6.45
C ALA A 26 -9.56 4.31 -5.11
N PRO A 27 -8.22 4.17 -5.11
CA PRO A 27 -7.47 4.04 -3.86
C PRO A 27 -7.81 5.19 -2.91
N ALA A 28 -8.15 4.88 -1.67
CA ALA A 28 -8.45 5.89 -0.66
C ALA A 28 -7.19 6.10 0.21
N CYS A 29 -6.42 7.15 -0.09
CA CYS A 29 -5.27 7.52 0.73
C CYS A 29 -5.71 8.41 1.91
N ASP A 30 -5.15 8.15 3.08
CA ASP A 30 -5.32 8.99 4.26
C ASP A 30 -4.37 10.19 4.19
N GLN A 31 -4.92 11.34 3.80
CA GLN A 31 -4.15 12.58 3.69
C GLN A 31 -3.75 13.16 5.05
N SER A 32 -4.39 12.74 6.15
CA SER A 32 -4.06 13.25 7.49
C SER A 32 -2.67 12.80 7.95
N LEU A 33 -2.15 11.70 7.39
CA LEU A 33 -0.81 11.18 7.67
C LEU A 33 0.30 12.19 7.34
N TRP A 34 0.09 13.09 6.37
CA TRP A 34 1.05 14.14 6.03
C TRP A 34 1.34 15.11 7.18
N ASN A 35 0.45 15.24 8.17
CA ASN A 35 0.70 16.04 9.37
C ASN A 35 1.78 15.45 10.29
N HIS A 36 2.14 14.18 10.07
CA HIS A 36 3.08 13.42 10.90
C HIS A 36 4.34 13.02 10.14
N VAL A 37 4.48 13.44 8.89
CA VAL A 37 5.71 13.26 8.11
C VAL A 37 6.78 14.21 8.62
N TYR A 38 7.93 13.69 9.01
CA TYR A 38 9.09 14.50 9.38
C TYR A 38 9.72 15.13 8.13
N ARG A 39 9.94 16.45 8.13
CA ARG A 39 10.54 17.21 7.00
C ARG A 39 9.86 16.94 5.64
N PRO A 40 8.54 17.18 5.52
CA PRO A 40 7.80 16.89 4.30
C PRO A 40 8.29 17.71 3.10
N GLU A 41 8.97 18.84 3.34
CA GLU A 41 9.57 19.68 2.28
C GLU A 41 10.63 18.97 1.45
N ARG A 42 11.19 17.85 1.93
CA ARG A 42 12.15 17.02 1.18
C ARG A 42 11.47 16.12 0.14
N LEU A 43 10.15 15.90 0.27
CA LEU A 43 9.41 14.94 -0.53
C LEU A 43 8.76 15.65 -1.72
N LYS A 44 9.20 15.29 -2.93
CA LYS A 44 8.52 15.70 -4.15
C LYS A 44 7.36 14.74 -4.42
N VAL A 45 6.14 15.19 -4.13
CA VAL A 45 4.93 14.42 -4.47
C VAL A 45 4.78 14.32 -5.99
N VAL A 46 4.77 13.09 -6.50
CA VAL A 46 4.55 12.80 -7.94
C VAL A 46 3.11 12.40 -8.18
N ASN A 47 2.54 11.57 -7.30
CA ASN A 47 1.12 11.26 -7.30
C ASN A 47 0.61 11.21 -5.85
N PRO A 48 -0.41 12.01 -5.48
CA PRO A 48 -0.89 12.08 -4.11
C PRO A 48 -1.52 10.78 -3.61
N CYS A 49 -1.95 9.89 -4.53
CA CYS A 49 -2.52 8.61 -4.15
C CYS A 49 -2.39 7.54 -5.25
N VAL A 50 -1.70 6.44 -4.95
CA VAL A 50 -1.58 5.27 -5.83
C VAL A 50 -1.99 3.99 -5.10
N SER A 51 -2.41 2.97 -5.84
CA SER A 51 -2.42 1.58 -5.39
C SER A 51 -1.49 0.76 -6.30
N VAL A 52 -0.56 0.02 -5.67
CA VAL A 52 0.39 -0.84 -6.36
C VAL A 52 0.43 -2.22 -5.69
N THR A 53 0.86 -3.22 -6.43
CA THR A 53 1.07 -4.58 -5.88
C THR A 53 2.51 -5.04 -6.06
N GLY A 54 2.95 -5.93 -5.17
CA GLY A 54 4.28 -6.52 -5.21
C GLY A 54 4.55 -7.42 -4.03
N VAL A 55 5.80 -7.84 -3.85
CA VAL A 55 6.24 -8.76 -2.79
C VAL A 55 7.16 -8.06 -1.81
N ILE A 56 6.88 -8.17 -0.51
CA ILE A 56 7.77 -7.64 0.53
C ILE A 56 9.10 -8.39 0.52
N LYS A 57 10.20 -7.64 0.42
CA LYS A 57 11.59 -8.14 0.39
C LYS A 57 12.36 -7.89 1.66
N GLY A 58 12.02 -6.86 2.42
CA GLY A 58 12.67 -6.51 3.67
C GLY A 58 11.82 -5.54 4.47
N ILE A 59 12.02 -5.56 5.79
CA ILE A 59 11.38 -4.65 6.74
C ILE A 59 12.47 -4.20 7.71
N ALA A 60 12.61 -2.91 7.93
CA ALA A 60 13.60 -2.33 8.83
C ALA A 60 12.99 -1.18 9.64
N SER A 61 13.34 -1.10 10.92
CA SER A 61 13.05 0.06 11.76
C SER A 61 14.15 1.10 11.58
N GLU A 62 13.77 2.33 11.25
CA GLU A 62 14.71 3.43 11.03
C GLU A 62 14.85 4.33 12.26
N LEU A 63 15.94 5.09 12.34
CA LEU A 63 16.22 5.90 13.54
C LEU A 63 15.23 7.04 13.77
N ASP A 64 14.52 7.46 12.73
CA ASP A 64 13.54 8.55 12.78
C ASP A 64 12.16 8.14 13.31
N GLY A 65 11.91 6.85 13.52
CA GLY A 65 10.64 6.34 14.01
C GLY A 65 9.83 5.60 12.95
N ASP A 66 10.25 5.67 11.69
CA ASP A 66 9.51 5.11 10.56
C ASP A 66 9.94 3.66 10.29
N LEU A 67 9.01 2.87 9.74
CA LEU A 67 9.28 1.52 9.29
C LEU A 67 9.48 1.53 7.77
N HIS A 68 10.67 1.18 7.32
CA HIS A 68 10.99 0.95 5.93
C HIS A 68 10.59 -0.45 5.50
N ILE A 69 9.75 -0.54 4.47
CA ILE A 69 9.30 -1.79 3.86
C ILE A 69 9.75 -1.78 2.40
N LEU A 70 10.67 -2.69 2.04
CA LEU A 70 11.10 -2.84 0.66
C LEU A 70 10.13 -3.74 -0.09
N VAL A 71 9.51 -3.22 -1.15
CA VAL A 71 8.56 -3.96 -1.97
C VAL A 71 9.10 -4.12 -3.39
N LYS A 72 9.26 -5.38 -3.81
CA LYS A 72 9.50 -5.69 -5.22
C LYS A 72 8.19 -5.58 -5.97
N LEU A 73 8.03 -4.51 -6.75
CA LEU A 73 6.82 -4.24 -7.50
C LEU A 73 6.54 -5.31 -8.57
N ASP A 74 5.25 -5.56 -8.79
CA ASP A 74 4.81 -6.37 -9.92
C ASP A 74 5.21 -5.74 -11.26
N PRO A 75 5.37 -6.55 -12.32
CA PRO A 75 5.83 -6.06 -13.62
C PRO A 75 5.05 -4.85 -14.16
N ARG A 76 3.73 -4.80 -13.92
CA ARG A 76 2.85 -3.69 -14.34
C ARG A 76 3.14 -2.34 -13.65
N TYR A 77 3.77 -2.36 -12.47
CA TYR A 77 4.15 -1.16 -11.71
C TYR A 77 5.66 -0.89 -11.75
N SER A 78 6.43 -1.71 -12.48
CA SER A 78 7.89 -1.60 -12.53
C SER A 78 8.38 -0.23 -13.02
N ASN A 79 7.55 0.54 -13.74
CA ASN A 79 7.87 1.90 -14.17
C ASN A 79 8.14 2.87 -13.02
N LEU A 80 7.66 2.60 -11.80
CA LEU A 80 7.90 3.46 -10.64
C LEU A 80 9.36 3.39 -10.16
N THR A 81 10.06 2.26 -10.33
CA THR A 81 11.43 2.11 -9.84
C THR A 81 12.46 1.83 -10.95
N LYS A 82 12.07 1.23 -12.09
CA LYS A 82 13.01 0.74 -13.12
C LYS A 82 13.93 1.80 -13.72
N ASN A 83 13.46 3.05 -13.81
CA ASN A 83 14.23 4.18 -14.34
C ASN A 83 14.80 5.05 -13.22
N ASN A 84 14.61 4.67 -11.96
CA ASN A 84 15.16 5.34 -10.81
C ASN A 84 16.46 4.64 -10.38
N ILE A 85 17.58 5.28 -10.72
CA ILE A 85 18.90 4.72 -10.42
C ILE A 85 19.17 4.65 -8.91
N ALA A 86 18.56 5.53 -8.10
CA ALA A 86 18.75 5.54 -6.66
C ALA A 86 18.13 4.29 -6.03
N ASN A 87 16.89 3.92 -6.39
CA ASN A 87 16.31 2.64 -5.96
C ASN A 87 17.14 1.44 -6.45
N THR A 88 17.68 1.51 -7.67
CA THR A 88 18.49 0.41 -8.22
C THR A 88 19.76 0.19 -7.40
N ILE A 89 20.50 1.26 -7.09
CA ILE A 89 21.79 1.20 -6.39
C ILE A 89 21.61 0.95 -4.89
N PHE A 90 20.69 1.67 -4.24
CA PHE A 90 20.59 1.68 -2.78
C PHE A 90 19.52 0.73 -2.24
N GLN A 91 18.47 0.45 -3.04
CA GLN A 91 17.30 -0.33 -2.61
C GLN A 91 17.10 -1.62 -3.40
N GLN A 92 18.11 -2.04 -4.18
CA GLN A 92 18.12 -3.26 -4.99
C GLN A 92 16.93 -3.32 -5.98
N GLY A 93 16.51 -2.15 -6.48
CA GLY A 93 15.39 -1.98 -7.41
C GLY A 93 14.00 -2.01 -6.77
N ASN A 94 13.91 -2.19 -5.46
CA ASN A 94 12.63 -2.19 -4.73
C ASN A 94 12.10 -0.77 -4.53
N LEU A 95 10.79 -0.66 -4.40
CA LEU A 95 10.12 0.53 -3.92
C LEU A 95 10.30 0.60 -2.39
N VAL A 96 10.64 1.77 -1.86
CA VAL A 96 10.61 2.01 -0.41
C VAL A 96 9.17 2.37 -0.04
N VAL A 97 8.63 1.73 0.99
CA VAL A 97 7.31 2.02 1.52
C VAL A 97 7.49 2.38 2.99
N GLU A 98 7.05 3.57 3.39
CA GLU A 98 7.29 4.08 4.74
C GLU A 98 5.97 4.19 5.50
N ALA A 99 5.86 3.37 6.55
CA ALA A 99 4.88 3.55 7.60
C ALA A 99 5.49 4.45 8.66
N ILE A 100 4.87 5.58 8.94
CA ILE A 100 5.44 6.66 9.73
C ILE A 100 5.17 6.46 11.22
N CYS A 101 6.05 6.96 12.09
CA CYS A 101 5.85 6.99 13.55
C CYS A 101 5.46 5.63 14.15
N ARG A 102 6.17 4.57 13.75
CA ARG A 102 5.91 3.17 14.13
C ARG A 102 6.60 2.76 15.42
N HIS A 103 7.70 3.42 15.77
CA HIS A 103 8.44 3.19 17.02
C HIS A 103 9.00 4.49 17.57
N GLU A 104 9.51 4.42 18.80
CA GLU A 104 10.13 5.56 19.45
C GLU A 104 11.37 6.00 18.66
N THR A 105 11.40 7.28 18.29
CA THR A 105 12.52 7.89 17.59
C THR A 105 13.61 8.30 18.58
N PHE A 106 14.86 7.93 18.27
CA PHE A 106 16.03 8.36 19.04
C PHE A 106 16.55 9.73 18.58
N LEU A 107 16.07 10.22 17.43
CA LEU A 107 16.45 11.49 16.86
C LEU A 107 15.57 12.61 17.42
N SER A 108 16.16 13.77 17.73
CA SER A 108 15.39 14.90 18.28
C SER A 108 14.43 15.55 17.26
N GLY A 109 14.78 15.52 15.98
CA GLY A 109 14.00 16.16 14.92
C GLY A 109 12.61 15.54 14.69
N PRO A 110 12.50 14.23 14.45
CA PRO A 110 11.23 13.56 14.17
C PRO A 110 10.24 13.54 15.36
N LYS A 111 10.71 13.76 16.60
CA LYS A 111 9.86 13.70 17.82
C LYS A 111 8.61 14.56 17.73
N ALA A 112 8.72 15.75 17.14
CA ALA A 112 7.58 16.66 17.02
C ALA A 112 6.54 16.15 16.01
N ALA A 113 6.99 15.54 14.91
CA ALA A 113 6.09 15.00 13.88
C ALA A 113 5.29 13.80 14.41
N CYS A 114 5.92 12.96 15.23
CA CYS A 114 5.29 11.79 15.86
C CYS A 114 4.66 12.08 17.23
N ALA A 115 4.56 13.34 17.66
CA ALA A 115 4.04 13.67 18.97
C ALA A 115 2.56 13.26 19.10
N ASN A 116 2.27 12.39 20.08
CA ASN A 116 0.94 11.83 20.34
C ASN A 116 0.32 11.10 19.14
N PHE A 117 1.15 10.62 18.22
CA PHE A 117 0.71 9.90 17.03
C PHE A 117 1.52 8.62 16.88
N HIS A 118 0.82 7.53 16.57
CA HIS A 118 1.40 6.26 16.18
C HIS A 118 0.57 5.72 15.03
N GLN A 119 1.22 5.37 13.93
CA GLN A 119 0.49 4.79 12.81
C GLN A 119 0.24 3.31 13.06
N ASP A 120 -1.02 2.95 13.29
CA ASP A 120 -1.40 1.55 13.49
C ASP A 120 -1.59 0.84 12.13
N LEU A 121 -0.59 0.05 11.75
CA LEU A 121 -0.62 -0.79 10.55
C LEU A 121 -0.06 -2.18 10.85
N ALA A 122 -0.88 -3.21 10.61
CA ALA A 122 -0.40 -4.59 10.57
C ALA A 122 0.38 -4.83 9.26
N ILE A 123 1.71 -4.95 9.35
CA ILE A 123 2.55 -5.18 8.18
C ILE A 123 2.68 -6.69 7.94
N PRO A 124 2.28 -7.21 6.76
CA PRO A 124 2.47 -8.61 6.43
C PRO A 124 3.97 -9.01 6.44
N PRO A 125 4.30 -10.27 6.74
CA PRO A 125 5.69 -10.70 6.83
C PRO A 125 6.40 -10.64 5.46
N VAL A 126 7.73 -10.62 5.50
CA VAL A 126 8.58 -10.73 4.30
C VAL A 126 8.16 -11.95 3.46
N SER A 127 8.20 -11.80 2.13
CA SER A 127 7.73 -12.75 1.12
C SER A 127 6.22 -12.78 0.89
N THR A 128 5.43 -12.00 1.63
CA THR A 128 4.00 -11.83 1.33
C THR A 128 3.81 -10.95 0.11
N HIS A 129 2.87 -11.35 -0.77
CA HIS A 129 2.39 -10.47 -1.85
C HIS A 129 1.32 -9.52 -1.29
N VAL A 130 1.45 -8.24 -1.59
CA VAL A 130 0.67 -7.18 -0.96
C VAL A 130 0.14 -6.17 -1.97
N GLU A 131 -0.98 -5.54 -1.62
CA GLU A 131 -1.43 -4.25 -2.15
C GLU A 131 -0.97 -3.15 -1.20
N VAL A 132 -0.38 -2.11 -1.77
CA VAL A 132 0.13 -0.93 -1.06
C VAL A 132 -0.58 0.30 -1.59
N VAL A 133 -1.19 1.06 -0.68
CA VAL A 133 -1.88 2.33 -0.99
C VAL A 133 -1.19 3.47 -0.26
N GLY A 134 -0.92 4.58 -0.94
CA GLY A 134 -0.35 5.78 -0.33
C GLY A 134 0.13 6.82 -1.34
N SER A 135 0.82 7.85 -0.86
CA SER A 135 1.36 8.91 -1.72
C SER A 135 2.67 8.47 -2.36
N TYR A 136 2.76 8.55 -3.69
CA TYR A 136 3.98 8.26 -4.43
C TYR A 136 4.85 9.51 -4.55
N VAL A 137 6.07 9.44 -4.01
CA VAL A 137 6.99 10.57 -3.87
C VAL A 137 8.37 10.23 -4.38
N LEU A 138 9.17 11.28 -4.63
CA LEU A 138 10.62 11.17 -4.73
C LEU A 138 11.25 11.87 -3.51
N ASP A 139 11.98 11.13 -2.68
CA ASP A 139 12.67 11.69 -1.52
C ASP A 139 13.99 12.33 -1.94
N GLN A 140 13.98 13.67 -2.04
CA GLN A 140 15.15 14.44 -2.45
C GLN A 140 16.25 14.48 -1.39
N GLY A 141 15.93 14.16 -0.13
CA GLY A 141 16.88 13.96 0.97
C GLY A 141 17.65 12.65 0.87
N HIS A 142 17.12 11.66 0.12
CA HIS A 142 17.72 10.34 -0.08
C HIS A 142 17.97 10.06 -1.56
N PHE A 143 18.71 10.94 -2.25
CA PHE A 143 19.11 10.74 -3.65
C PHE A 143 17.94 10.54 -4.64
N ASN A 144 16.74 11.04 -4.31
CA ASN A 144 15.48 10.81 -5.05
C ASN A 144 15.03 9.35 -5.03
N TRP A 145 15.11 8.65 -3.90
CA TRP A 145 14.41 7.37 -3.76
C TRP A 145 12.95 7.53 -4.17
N ALA A 146 12.46 6.60 -4.98
CA ALA A 146 11.04 6.44 -5.26
C ALA A 146 10.40 5.69 -4.10
N GLU A 147 9.37 6.29 -3.53
CA GLU A 147 8.75 5.80 -2.29
C GLU A 147 7.22 5.87 -2.36
N ILE A 148 6.57 5.02 -1.58
CA ILE A 148 5.24 5.34 -1.05
C ILE A 148 5.43 5.85 0.38
N HIS A 149 5.32 7.16 0.54
CA HIS A 149 5.51 7.88 1.81
C HIS A 149 4.52 9.07 1.85
N PRO A 150 3.64 9.16 2.86
CA PRO A 150 3.34 8.11 3.83
C PRO A 150 2.50 7.00 3.18
N VAL A 151 2.66 5.76 3.64
CA VAL A 151 1.77 4.66 3.27
C VAL A 151 0.46 4.76 4.05
N THR A 152 -0.67 4.55 3.38
CA THR A 152 -2.00 4.45 4.01
C THR A 152 -2.31 3.00 4.41
N SER A 153 -2.01 2.02 3.57
CA SER A 153 -2.27 0.61 3.89
C SER A 153 -1.28 -0.32 3.20
N VAL A 154 -1.00 -1.46 3.85
CA VAL A 154 -0.25 -2.59 3.29
C VAL A 154 -1.03 -3.86 3.60
N THR A 155 -1.70 -4.44 2.60
CA THR A 155 -2.64 -5.55 2.80
C THR A 155 -2.19 -6.76 2.01
N ALA A 156 -2.16 -7.94 2.64
CA ALA A 156 -1.86 -9.19 1.93
C ALA A 156 -2.92 -9.46 0.85
N THR A 157 -2.47 -9.89 -0.33
CA THR A 157 -3.35 -10.34 -1.41
C THR A 157 -3.26 -11.85 -1.56
N ASN A 158 -4.36 -12.46 -1.98
CA ASN A 158 -4.44 -13.90 -2.25
C ASN A 158 -3.74 -14.28 -3.57
#